data_AF-A0A9D6YTH1-F1
#
_entry.id   AF-A0A9D6YTH1-F1
#
_cell.length_a   1.000
_cell.length_b   1.000
_cell.length_c   1.000
_cell.angle_alpha   90.00
_cell.angle_beta   90.00
_cell.angle_gamma   90.00
#
_symmetry.space_group_name_H-M   'P 1'
#
loop_
_entity.id
_entity.type
_entity.pdbx_description
1 polymer ?
#
loop_
_entity_poly.entity_id
_entity_poly.type
_entity_poly.pdbx_seq_one_letter_code
_entity_poly.pdbx_strand_id
1 'polypeptide(L)' 'MGLGPLYNRLSCIACHVKNGRGAAPDSENGVARTLVEAILWHGGEAQSSADAFRNLPELQRDALLAFLNSL' A
#
# COMPACT_ATOMS: atom_id res chain seq x y z
N MET A 1 -6.47 19.12 -10.01
CA MET A 1 -7.09 18.08 -10.86
C MET A 1 -7.11 16.81 -10.04
N GLY A 2 -8.32 16.35 -9.71
CA GLY A 2 -8.57 15.37 -8.65
C GLY A 2 -7.97 14.00 -8.94
N LEU A 3 -7.72 13.27 -7.85
CA LEU A 3 -7.29 11.87 -7.78
C LEU A 3 -8.41 10.94 -8.31
N GLY A 4 -8.79 11.13 -9.57
CA GLY A 4 -9.72 10.28 -10.31
C GLY A 4 -9.11 8.89 -10.59
N PRO A 5 -9.74 8.10 -11.50
CA PRO A 5 -9.88 6.63 -11.50
C PRO A 5 -8.63 5.72 -11.39
N LEU A 6 -7.43 6.28 -11.21
CA LEU A 6 -6.19 5.54 -10.96
C LEU A 6 -6.18 4.83 -9.59
N TYR A 7 -6.83 5.41 -8.57
CA TYR A 7 -6.81 4.84 -7.21
C TYR A 7 -7.70 3.59 -7.04
N ASN A 8 -8.62 3.35 -7.97
CA ASN A 8 -9.59 2.25 -7.89
C ASN A 8 -9.04 0.88 -8.38
N ARG A 9 -7.81 0.83 -8.90
CA ARG A 9 -7.18 -0.43 -9.35
C ARG A 9 -6.31 -1.09 -8.27
N LEU A 10 -5.94 -0.35 -7.22
CA LEU A 10 -5.06 -0.79 -6.12
C LEU A 10 -5.78 -0.67 -4.78
N SER A 11 -7.03 -1.12 -4.71
CA SER A 11 -7.80 -1.03 -3.48
C SER A 11 -7.22 -1.96 -2.41
N CYS A 12 -6.43 -1.40 -1.49
CA CYS A 12 -5.94 -2.10 -0.30
C CYS A 12 -7.08 -2.77 0.48
N ILE A 13 -8.28 -2.18 0.43
CA ILE A 13 -9.49 -2.72 1.06
C ILE A 13 -9.96 -4.07 0.50
N ALA A 14 -9.55 -4.42 -0.72
CA ALA A 14 -9.88 -5.72 -1.30
C ALA A 14 -9.25 -6.88 -0.51
N CYS A 15 -8.07 -6.66 0.08
CA CYS A 15 -7.40 -7.62 0.95
C CYS A 15 -7.46 -7.24 2.44
N HIS A 16 -7.65 -5.97 2.75
CA HIS A 16 -7.60 -5.44 4.12
C HIS A 16 -8.90 -4.77 4.56
N VAL A 17 -9.68 -5.43 5.42
CA VAL A 17 -10.85 -4.82 6.05
C VAL A 17 -10.42 -3.55 6.81
N LYS A 18 -11.05 -2.39 6.52
CA LYS A 18 -10.68 -1.05 7.04
C LYS A 18 -9.22 -0.62 6.76
N ASN A 19 -8.66 -1.03 5.62
CA ASN A 19 -7.25 -0.79 5.25
C ASN A 19 -6.23 -1.46 6.18
N GLY A 20 -6.66 -2.44 6.99
CA GLY A 20 -5.73 -3.35 7.66
C GLY A 20 -4.71 -2.64 8.54
N ARG A 21 -5.15 -1.57 9.22
CA ARG A 21 -4.34 -0.87 10.20
C ARG A 21 -4.00 -1.84 11.34
N GLY A 22 -2.85 -2.49 11.20
CA GLY A 22 -2.30 -3.49 12.08
C GLY A 22 -0.90 -3.85 11.60
N ALA A 23 0.00 -4.20 12.52
CA ALA A 23 1.35 -4.62 12.17
C ALA A 23 1.30 -5.89 11.30
N ALA A 24 2.09 -5.93 10.23
CA ALA A 24 2.19 -7.09 9.34
C ALA A 24 2.65 -8.34 10.14
N PRO A 25 1.92 -9.47 10.08
CA PRO A 25 2.14 -10.62 10.96
C PRO A 25 3.35 -11.49 10.59
N ASP A 26 4.03 -11.28 9.46
CA ASP A 26 5.27 -11.98 9.08
C ASP A 26 6.57 -11.29 9.58
N SER A 27 6.44 -10.25 10.40
CA SER A 27 7.58 -9.54 11.01
C SER A 27 8.17 -10.32 12.19
N GLU A 28 8.76 -11.50 11.98
CA GLU A 28 9.45 -12.22 13.07
C GLU A 28 10.67 -11.43 13.60
N ASN A 29 11.22 -10.47 12.83
CA ASN A 29 12.39 -9.67 13.28
C ASN A 29 12.42 -8.20 12.81
N GLY A 30 11.37 -7.62 12.25
CA GLY A 30 11.45 -6.25 11.71
C GLY A 30 10.10 -5.63 11.42
N VAL A 31 9.65 -4.76 12.32
CA VAL A 31 8.49 -3.88 12.12
C VAL A 31 8.64 -3.14 10.80
N ALA A 32 7.71 -3.30 9.87
CA ALA A 32 7.54 -2.34 8.79
C ALA A 32 7.35 -0.95 9.42
N ARG A 33 8.39 -0.11 9.42
CA ARG A 33 8.38 1.17 10.15
C ARG A 33 7.60 2.24 9.40
N THR A 34 7.28 1.97 8.15
CA THR A 34 6.59 2.87 7.23
C THR A 34 5.58 2.10 6.38
N LEU A 35 4.57 2.81 5.88
CA LEU A 35 3.60 2.27 4.92
C LEU A 35 4.28 1.74 3.65
N VAL A 36 5.36 2.38 3.22
CA VAL A 36 6.16 1.94 2.07
C VAL A 36 6.72 0.55 2.31
N GLU A 37 7.35 0.35 3.46
CA GLU A 37 7.94 -0.93 3.84
C GLU A 37 6.84 -2.00 3.85
N ALA A 38 5.72 -1.74 4.53
CA ALA A 38 4.58 -2.64 4.59
C ALA A 38 4.04 -3.02 3.19
N ILE A 39 3.94 -2.05 2.28
CA ILE A 39 3.49 -2.31 0.90
C ILE A 39 4.49 -3.20 0.15
N LEU A 40 5.79 -2.99 0.36
CA LEU A 40 6.84 -3.73 -0.34
C LEU A 40 7.00 -5.18 0.16
N TRP A 41 6.55 -5.48 1.39
CA TRP A 41 6.52 -6.84 1.94
C TRP A 41 5.37 -7.70 1.42
N HIS A 42 4.42 -7.16 0.65
CA HIS A 42 3.37 -7.97 0.04
C HIS A 42 3.93 -8.99 -0.95
N GLY A 43 3.77 -10.27 -0.63
CA GLY A 43 4.04 -11.41 -1.49
C GLY A 43 2.80 -12.23 -1.81
N GLY A 44 2.98 -13.35 -2.53
CA GLY A 44 1.89 -14.28 -2.88
C GLY A 44 0.76 -13.58 -3.65
N GLU A 45 -0.46 -13.67 -3.13
CA GLU A 45 -1.67 -13.09 -3.75
C GLU A 45 -1.64 -11.55 -3.82
N ALA A 46 -0.86 -10.89 -2.95
CA ALA A 46 -0.74 -9.43 -2.91
C ALA A 46 0.50 -8.88 -3.65
N GLN A 47 1.33 -9.76 -4.24
CA GLN A 47 2.56 -9.39 -4.94
C GLN A 47 2.33 -8.35 -6.04
N SER A 48 1.25 -8.50 -6.82
CA SER A 48 0.87 -7.57 -7.88
C SER A 48 0.68 -6.13 -7.39
N SER A 49 0.20 -5.95 -6.16
CA SER A 49 0.03 -4.63 -5.54
C SER A 49 1.36 -4.02 -5.13
N ALA A 50 2.30 -4.82 -4.61
CA ALA A 50 3.66 -4.38 -4.32
C ALA A 50 4.38 -3.93 -5.60
N ASP A 51 4.26 -4.72 -6.68
CA ASP A 51 4.90 -4.42 -7.95
C ASP A 51 4.27 -3.22 -8.65
N ALA A 52 2.95 -3.07 -8.57
CA ALA A 52 2.29 -1.86 -9.04
C ALA A 52 2.80 -0.62 -8.28
N PHE A 53 2.94 -0.70 -6.95
CA PHE A 53 3.50 0.37 -6.15
C PHE A 53 4.95 0.70 -6.52
N ARG A 54 5.79 -0.33 -6.75
CA ARG A 54 7.19 -0.15 -7.22
C ARG A 54 7.24 0.64 -8.53
N ASN A 55 6.31 0.34 -9.45
CA ASN A 55 6.24 0.95 -10.77
C ASN A 55 5.53 2.33 -10.81
N LEU A 56 4.99 2.82 -9.68
CA LEU A 56 4.37 4.15 -9.65
C LEU A 56 5.42 5.26 -9.80
N PRO A 57 5.13 6.30 -10.60
CA PRO A 57 5.90 7.54 -10.55
C PRO A 57 5.89 8.13 -9.15
N GLU A 58 6.99 8.77 -8.74
CA GLU A 58 7.17 9.34 -7.39
C GLU A 58 5.97 10.20 -6.96
N LEU A 59 5.52 11.12 -7.81
CA LEU A 59 4.36 11.98 -7.53
C LEU A 59 3.07 11.20 -7.20
N GLN A 60 2.83 10.07 -7.88
CA GLN A 60 1.66 9.23 -7.63
C GLN A 60 1.84 8.40 -6.37
N ARG A 61 3.07 8.00 -6.07
CA ARG A 61 3.44 7.29 -4.84
C ARG A 61 3.21 8.18 -3.62
N ASP A 62 3.65 9.43 -3.66
CA ASP A 62 3.41 10.42 -2.60
C ASP A 62 1.93 10.70 -2.39
N ALA A 63 1.17 10.89 -3.47
CA ALA A 63 -0.27 11.08 -3.38
C ALA A 63 -0.97 9.88 -2.73
N LEU A 64 -0.53 8.67 -3.05
CA LEU A 64 -1.00 7.42 -2.46
C LEU A 64 -0.67 7.34 -0.97
N LEU A 65 0.59 7.60 -0.59
CA LEU A 65 1.01 7.59 0.82
C LEU A 65 0.29 8.67 1.64
N ALA A 66 0.08 9.86 1.06
CA ALA A 66 -0.67 10.94 1.71
C ALA A 66 -2.13 10.55 1.95
N PHE A 67 -2.78 9.93 0.96
CA PHE A 67 -4.14 9.41 1.13
C PHE A 67 -4.18 8.33 2.21
N LEU A 68 -3.26 7.36 2.21
CA LEU A 68 -3.24 6.27 3.20
C LEU A 68 -3.06 6.78 4.64
N ASN A 69 -2.28 7.86 4.84
CA ASN A 69 -2.13 8.51 6.15
C ASN A 69 -3.37 9.32 6.59
N SER A 70 -4.29 9.64 5.68
CA SER A 70 -5.47 10.47 5.96
C SER A 70 -6.73 9.67 6.30
N LEU A 71 -6.73 8.37 6.02
CA LEU A 71 -7.81 7.44 6.35
C LEU A 71 -7.85 7.20 7.85
#